data_AF-A0A816WUW4-F1
#
_entry.id   AF-A0A816WUW4-F1
#
_cell.length_a   1.000
_cell.length_b   1.000
_cell.length_c   1.000
_cell.angle_alpha   90.00
_cell.angle_beta   90.00
_cell.angle_gamma   90.00
#
_symmetry.space_group_name_H-M   'P 1'
#
loop_
_entity.id
_entity.type
_entity.pdbx_description
1 polymer ?
#
loop_
_entity_poly.entity_id
_entity_poly.type
_entity_poly.pdbx_seq_one_letter_code
_entity_poly.pdbx_strand_id
1 'polypeptide(L)'
;ATYVKLRSTHDDAQPASFNGTKPGIPTDNEQLTREGPRYRPGDKDPFVSYYRNSLCNLQKVNNDLLRKIFKKNRSCAYLADQSISFLSSNEDSSSISNEEEYLFIDEFRQKLPLTTYENYRDYIDRMVDTGEKNLLSSDKIVYYASSSGTTGKIKLLPITSAMFKHVFMLFNVGQVAIWRSLPASSFPLDHQRLFSLQSGKRFNAFLRSKDGTPIGPFSQFMSALSFFPGSKLIGSSLGILDYELIEGISDFETSTFVQLVFALTVQDISSYSVTFASSFLHTVKVIENHFEEMCLCISSSDFNHSSLVHENIHDGKFRTSLNQALENVTLEYGGSSYRSERVHHIRRECLKKNTPGLLPRLWPQLVFASTSLGSSFAMYKKEIEFYCGTQLPLINCPIYGASEAFFGSLASIYTNEYFLSPTSAFYEFIEEEDIHQ
;
A
#
# COMPACT_ATOMS: atom_id res chain seq x y z
N ALA A 1 -17.58 10.98 3.28
CA ALA A 1 -17.77 9.54 3.48
C ALA A 1 -17.22 8.85 2.24
N THR A 2 -16.17 8.06 2.40
CA THR A 2 -15.77 7.08 1.38
C THR A 2 -16.65 5.86 1.65
N TYR A 3 -17.69 5.66 0.84
CA TYR A 3 -18.61 4.54 1.02
C TYR A 3 -17.96 3.25 0.50
N VAL A 4 -17.89 2.25 1.37
CA VAL A 4 -17.36 0.93 1.05
C VAL A 4 -18.53 -0.03 0.91
N LYS A 5 -18.84 -0.41 -0.34
CA LYS A 5 -19.88 -1.39 -0.64
C LYS A 5 -19.38 -2.79 -0.23
N LEU A 6 -19.87 -3.29 0.89
CA LEU A 6 -19.74 -4.70 1.26
C LEU A 6 -20.99 -5.42 0.75
N ARG A 7 -20.88 -6.23 -0.31
CA ARG A 7 -21.94 -7.15 -0.69
C ARG A 7 -21.85 -8.38 0.22
N SER A 8 -22.89 -8.68 0.98
CA SER A 8 -23.07 -10.02 1.52
C SER A 8 -23.47 -10.94 0.36
N THR A 9 -22.73 -12.03 0.15
CA THR A 9 -23.21 -13.14 -0.67
C THR A 9 -23.81 -14.18 0.27
N HIS A 10 -25.08 -13.99 0.62
CA HIS A 10 -25.91 -15.12 1.01
C HIS A 10 -26.43 -15.76 -0.28
N ASP A 11 -25.72 -16.77 -0.77
CA ASP A 11 -26.31 -17.75 -1.67
C ASP A 11 -26.01 -19.14 -1.10
N ASP A 12 -27.10 -19.84 -0.80
CA ASP A 12 -27.14 -21.20 -0.28
C ASP A 12 -26.46 -22.18 -1.25
N ALA A 13 -25.30 -22.72 -0.86
CA ALA A 13 -24.71 -23.88 -1.49
C ALA A 13 -24.64 -25.02 -0.48
N GLN A 14 -25.57 -25.97 -0.59
CA GLN A 14 -25.54 -27.23 0.15
C GLN A 14 -24.26 -28.03 -0.15
N PRO A 15 -23.69 -28.77 0.82
CA PRO A 15 -22.48 -29.55 0.61
C PRO A 15 -22.78 -30.82 -0.19
N ALA A 16 -22.26 -30.90 -1.42
CA ALA A 16 -22.23 -32.13 -2.20
C ALA A 16 -21.18 -33.10 -1.63
N SER A 17 -21.64 -34.27 -1.19
CA SER A 17 -20.83 -35.41 -0.76
C SER A 17 -20.01 -35.99 -1.92
N PHE A 18 -18.68 -36.03 -1.78
CA PHE A 18 -17.80 -36.79 -2.67
C PHE A 18 -17.20 -37.99 -1.95
N ASN A 19 -17.74 -39.18 -2.26
CA ASN A 19 -17.10 -40.48 -2.05
C ASN A 19 -16.06 -40.71 -3.16
N GLY A 20 -14.86 -41.21 -2.82
CA GLY A 20 -13.94 -41.71 -3.83
C GLY A 20 -12.48 -41.89 -3.38
N THR A 21 -12.21 -43.08 -2.82
CA THR A 21 -11.00 -43.91 -3.05
C THR A 21 -9.60 -43.27 -2.98
N LYS A 22 -8.84 -43.64 -1.94
CA LYS A 22 -7.37 -43.53 -1.84
C LYS A 22 -6.66 -44.38 -2.91
N PRO A 23 -5.62 -43.86 -3.58
CA PRO A 23 -4.56 -44.68 -4.17
C PRO A 23 -3.33 -44.74 -3.26
N GLY A 24 -2.67 -45.90 -3.26
CA GLY A 24 -1.65 -46.32 -2.31
C GLY A 24 -0.30 -45.61 -2.40
N ILE A 25 0.44 -45.77 -1.30
CA ILE A 25 1.83 -45.34 -1.08
C ILE A 25 2.76 -46.37 -1.72
N PRO A 26 3.75 -45.95 -2.54
CA PRO A 26 4.96 -46.73 -2.76
C PRO A 26 6.08 -46.27 -1.82
N THR A 27 6.68 -47.23 -1.14
CA THR A 27 7.85 -47.15 -0.26
C THR A 27 9.16 -47.13 -1.05
N ASP A 28 10.12 -46.31 -0.58
CA ASP A 28 11.60 -46.34 -0.70
C ASP A 28 12.21 -46.46 -2.14
N ASN A 29 13.25 -45.74 -2.56
CA ASN A 29 14.45 -45.29 -1.86
C ASN A 29 15.24 -44.29 -2.75
N GLU A 30 16.08 -43.49 -2.09
CA GLU A 30 17.37 -42.96 -2.59
C GLU A 30 17.48 -41.71 -3.51
N GLN A 31 18.09 -40.68 -2.90
CA GLN A 31 19.19 -39.81 -3.38
C GLN A 31 18.93 -38.30 -3.55
N LEU A 32 19.35 -37.60 -2.48
CA LEU A 32 20.20 -36.41 -2.43
C LEU A 32 19.80 -35.10 -3.14
N THR A 33 19.76 -34.06 -2.30
CA THR A 33 20.30 -32.70 -2.49
C THR A 33 19.46 -31.65 -3.20
N ARG A 34 18.78 -30.83 -2.39
CA ARG A 34 19.08 -29.41 -2.14
C ARG A 34 17.84 -28.80 -1.49
N GLU A 35 17.77 -28.90 -0.17
CA GLU A 35 16.80 -28.09 0.58
C GLU A 35 17.26 -26.64 0.54
N GLY A 36 16.66 -25.85 -0.36
CA GLY A 36 16.59 -24.41 -0.16
C GLY A 36 15.89 -24.11 1.18
N PRO A 37 16.09 -22.91 1.75
CA PRO A 37 15.53 -22.58 3.06
C PRO A 37 14.00 -22.69 2.99
N ARG A 38 13.45 -23.75 3.56
CA ARG A 38 12.01 -23.89 3.78
C ARG A 38 11.64 -22.80 4.79
N TYR A 39 10.90 -21.78 4.36
CA TYR A 39 10.18 -20.93 5.29
C TYR A 39 9.20 -21.83 6.06
N ARG A 40 9.60 -22.26 7.25
CA ARG A 40 8.70 -22.84 8.25
C ARG A 40 8.12 -21.67 9.03
N PRO A 41 6.81 -21.43 9.00
CA PRO A 41 6.20 -20.40 9.85
C PRO A 41 6.36 -20.84 11.30
N GLY A 42 7.40 -20.36 11.97
CA GLY A 42 7.53 -20.47 13.42
C GLY A 42 6.53 -19.52 14.09
N ASP A 43 6.42 -19.59 15.41
CA ASP A 43 5.54 -18.75 16.26
C ASP A 43 5.77 -17.22 16.14
N LYS A 44 6.68 -16.77 15.27
CA LYS A 44 6.94 -15.37 14.91
C LYS A 44 6.30 -14.93 13.58
N ASP A 45 5.40 -15.72 12.99
CA ASP A 45 4.64 -15.32 11.80
C ASP A 45 3.70 -14.13 12.12
N PRO A 46 3.93 -12.95 11.49
CA PRO A 46 3.11 -11.76 11.74
C PRO A 46 1.63 -11.97 11.47
N PHE A 47 1.28 -12.73 10.43
CA PHE A 47 -0.11 -13.02 10.08
C PHE A 47 -0.76 -13.90 11.15
N VAL A 48 -0.09 -14.97 11.59
CA VAL A 48 -0.65 -15.89 12.60
C VAL A 48 -0.84 -15.18 13.95
N SER A 49 0.14 -14.37 14.37
CA SER A 49 0.04 -13.57 15.59
C SER A 49 -1.11 -12.56 15.50
N TYR A 50 -1.21 -11.85 14.38
CA TYR A 50 -2.28 -10.89 14.14
C TYR A 50 -3.66 -11.56 14.10
N TYR A 51 -3.77 -12.71 13.43
CA TYR A 51 -4.98 -13.51 13.33
C TYR A 51 -5.49 -13.93 14.72
N ARG A 52 -4.63 -14.57 15.53
CA ARG A 52 -5.01 -15.05 16.87
C ARG A 52 -5.38 -13.92 17.82
N ASN A 53 -4.62 -12.84 17.82
CA ASN A 53 -4.79 -11.75 18.78
C ASN A 53 -5.91 -10.77 18.39
N SER A 54 -6.20 -10.63 17.08
CA SER A 54 -7.12 -9.62 16.57
C SER A 54 -8.34 -10.25 15.89
N LEU A 55 -8.12 -11.05 14.84
CA LEU A 55 -9.21 -11.55 13.98
C LEU A 55 -10.09 -12.61 14.67
N CYS A 56 -9.55 -13.41 15.60
CA CYS A 56 -10.39 -14.33 16.39
C CYS A 56 -11.26 -13.62 17.45
N ASN A 57 -10.99 -12.36 17.75
CA ASN A 57 -11.62 -11.60 18.83
C ASN A 57 -12.15 -10.24 18.35
N LEU A 58 -12.65 -10.17 17.10
CA LEU A 58 -13.00 -8.91 16.41
C LEU A 58 -13.83 -7.96 17.27
N GLN A 59 -14.96 -8.43 17.81
CA GLN A 59 -15.88 -7.58 18.57
C GLN A 59 -15.21 -6.96 19.79
N LYS A 60 -14.53 -7.79 20.60
CA LYS A 60 -13.80 -7.35 21.79
C LYS A 60 -12.71 -6.34 21.44
N VAL A 61 -11.91 -6.64 20.42
CA VAL A 61 -10.79 -5.76 20.02
C VAL A 61 -11.30 -4.43 19.48
N ASN A 62 -12.39 -4.43 18.71
CA ASN A 62 -13.05 -3.23 18.20
C ASN A 62 -13.56 -2.35 19.37
N ASN A 63 -14.27 -2.94 20.33
CA ASN A 63 -14.80 -2.24 21.50
C ASN A 63 -13.69 -1.71 22.42
N ASP A 64 -12.65 -2.51 22.68
CA ASP A 64 -11.46 -2.09 23.43
C ASP A 64 -10.74 -0.91 22.78
N LEU A 65 -10.70 -0.88 21.43
CA LEU A 65 -10.13 0.24 20.69
C LEU A 65 -10.94 1.52 20.88
N LEU A 66 -12.28 1.45 20.85
CA LEU A 66 -13.12 2.61 21.11
C LEU A 66 -12.84 3.21 22.49
N ARG A 67 -12.78 2.38 23.53
CA ARG A 67 -12.43 2.84 24.90
C ARG A 67 -11.07 3.53 24.92
N LYS A 68 -10.06 2.96 24.23
CA LYS A 68 -8.73 3.57 24.14
C LYS A 68 -8.78 4.94 23.45
N ILE A 69 -9.56 5.08 22.37
CA ILE A 69 -9.74 6.36 21.67
C ILE A 69 -10.35 7.40 22.61
N PHE A 70 -11.42 7.07 23.33
CA PHE A 70 -12.06 8.00 24.28
C PHE A 70 -11.18 8.33 25.48
N LYS A 71 -10.56 7.34 26.11
CA LYS A 71 -9.62 7.55 27.24
C LYS A 71 -8.50 8.50 26.84
N LYS A 72 -7.95 8.33 25.64
CA LYS A 72 -6.85 9.12 25.12
C LYS A 72 -7.25 10.55 24.73
N ASN A 73 -8.42 10.72 24.13
CA ASN A 73 -8.85 12.00 23.57
C ASN A 73 -9.82 12.77 24.48
N ARG A 74 -10.05 12.32 25.73
CA ARG A 74 -11.02 12.89 26.68
C ARG A 74 -10.93 14.41 26.90
N SER A 75 -9.72 14.96 26.78
CA SER A 75 -9.45 16.39 26.97
C SER A 75 -9.50 17.20 25.67
N CYS A 76 -9.86 16.57 24.55
CA CYS A 76 -9.93 17.25 23.26
C CYS A 76 -11.22 18.07 23.16
N ALA A 77 -11.11 19.25 22.56
CA ALA A 77 -12.23 20.20 22.44
C ALA A 77 -13.48 19.55 21.84
N TYR A 78 -13.33 18.74 20.80
CA TYR A 78 -14.47 18.07 20.15
C TYR A 78 -15.29 17.23 21.13
N LEU A 79 -14.67 16.40 21.97
CA LEU A 79 -15.41 15.58 22.94
C LEU A 79 -16.05 16.44 24.04
N ALA A 80 -15.38 17.52 24.45
CA ALA A 80 -15.93 18.47 25.42
C ALA A 80 -17.17 19.20 24.86
N ASP A 81 -17.11 19.64 23.60
CA ASP A 81 -18.19 20.37 22.91
C ASP A 81 -19.42 19.49 22.71
N GLN A 82 -19.23 18.19 22.48
CA GLN A 82 -20.32 17.20 22.44
C GLN A 82 -20.88 16.87 23.84
N SER A 83 -20.35 17.49 24.90
CA SER A 83 -20.71 17.19 26.30
C SER A 83 -20.51 15.72 26.66
N ILE A 84 -19.48 15.09 26.08
CA ILE A 84 -19.21 13.67 26.25
C ILE A 84 -18.23 13.48 27.40
N SER A 85 -18.77 13.31 28.61
CA SER A 85 -18.00 12.99 29.82
C SER A 85 -18.09 11.50 30.16
N PHE A 86 -17.71 10.60 29.24
CA PHE A 86 -17.78 9.13 29.42
C PHE A 86 -16.96 8.57 30.59
N LEU A 87 -16.03 9.35 31.15
CA LEU A 87 -14.99 8.84 32.06
C LEU A 87 -15.15 9.29 33.51
N SER A 88 -16.33 9.72 33.93
CA SER A 88 -16.53 10.08 35.34
C SER A 88 -16.65 8.88 36.29
N SER A 89 -16.70 7.63 35.81
CA SER A 89 -17.05 6.50 36.68
C SER A 89 -16.15 5.25 36.69
N ASN A 90 -15.14 5.06 35.85
CA ASN A 90 -14.29 3.85 35.96
C ASN A 90 -12.83 4.12 35.59
N GLU A 91 -12.08 4.69 36.53
CA GLU A 91 -10.62 4.63 36.52
C GLU A 91 -10.15 3.23 36.93
N ASP A 92 -9.44 2.56 36.03
CA ASP A 92 -8.48 1.49 36.29
C ASP A 92 -8.98 0.16 36.90
N SER A 93 -10.06 -0.44 36.36
CA SER A 93 -10.30 -1.88 36.54
C SER A 93 -9.83 -2.68 35.30
N SER A 94 -8.97 -3.67 35.52
CA SER A 94 -8.44 -4.58 34.49
C SER A 94 -9.43 -5.67 34.06
N SER A 95 -10.66 -5.63 34.57
CA SER A 95 -11.73 -6.57 34.27
C SER A 95 -13.07 -5.83 34.30
N ILE A 96 -13.45 -5.27 33.16
CA ILE A 96 -14.80 -4.75 32.91
C ILE A 96 -15.66 -5.94 32.48
N SER A 97 -16.88 -6.02 33.00
CA SER A 97 -17.83 -7.06 32.57
C SER A 97 -18.27 -6.86 31.12
N ASN A 98 -18.67 -7.93 30.42
CA ASN A 98 -19.20 -7.79 29.05
C ASN A 98 -20.42 -6.84 29.01
N GLU A 99 -21.21 -6.77 30.08
CA GLU A 99 -22.40 -5.91 30.17
C GLU A 99 -22.04 -4.41 30.21
N GLU A 100 -21.08 -4.02 31.05
CA GLU A 100 -20.52 -2.66 31.04
C GLU A 100 -19.83 -2.34 29.71
N GLU A 101 -19.35 -3.36 29.01
CA GLU A 101 -18.77 -3.20 27.70
C GLU A 101 -19.82 -2.73 26.69
N TYR A 102 -20.93 -3.45 26.57
CA TYR A 102 -22.03 -3.14 25.65
C TYR A 102 -22.71 -1.81 26.00
N LEU A 103 -22.94 -1.53 27.28
CA LEU A 103 -23.54 -0.26 27.73
C LEU A 103 -22.75 0.97 27.24
N PHE A 104 -21.42 0.91 27.28
CA PHE A 104 -20.57 1.98 26.76
C PHE A 104 -20.71 2.17 25.24
N ILE A 105 -20.84 1.08 24.48
CA ILE A 105 -21.03 1.16 23.02
C ILE A 105 -22.40 1.76 22.70
N ASP A 106 -23.44 1.34 23.41
CA ASP A 106 -24.80 1.84 23.18
C ASP A 106 -24.92 3.31 23.55
N GLU A 107 -24.31 3.74 24.65
CA GLU A 107 -24.28 5.15 25.03
C GLU A 107 -23.45 5.98 24.02
N PHE A 108 -22.34 5.44 23.51
CA PHE A 108 -21.59 6.06 22.41
C PHE A 108 -22.48 6.31 21.20
N ARG A 109 -23.23 5.29 20.75
CA ARG A 109 -24.16 5.38 19.61
C ARG A 109 -25.30 6.36 19.85
N GLN A 110 -25.80 6.46 21.08
CA GLN A 110 -26.87 7.39 21.44
C GLN A 110 -26.40 8.85 21.49
N LYS A 111 -25.17 9.10 21.95
CA LYS A 111 -24.66 10.46 22.18
C LYS A 111 -23.95 11.06 20.97
N LEU A 112 -23.30 10.24 20.15
CA LEU A 112 -22.59 10.73 18.97
C LEU A 112 -23.36 10.46 17.69
N PRO A 113 -23.83 11.52 17.01
CA PRO A 113 -24.49 11.35 15.72
C PRO A 113 -23.47 10.92 14.67
N LEU A 114 -24.00 10.37 13.57
CA LEU A 114 -23.24 10.21 12.34
C LEU A 114 -22.76 11.56 11.84
N THR A 115 -21.49 11.63 11.45
CA THR A 115 -20.83 12.88 11.09
C THR A 115 -20.15 12.77 9.73
N THR A 116 -19.92 13.93 9.13
CA THR A 116 -19.15 14.09 7.90
C THR A 116 -17.93 14.96 8.15
N TYR A 117 -17.06 15.07 7.15
CA TYR A 117 -15.87 15.93 7.24
C TYR A 117 -16.21 17.37 7.65
N GLU A 118 -17.37 17.89 7.24
CA GLU A 118 -17.76 19.27 7.51
C GLU A 118 -18.00 19.52 9.01
N ASN A 119 -18.39 18.50 9.78
CA ASN A 119 -18.50 18.60 11.24
C ASN A 119 -17.14 18.77 11.93
N TYR A 120 -16.05 18.40 11.25
CA TYR A 120 -14.68 18.47 11.76
C TYR A 120 -13.88 19.63 11.15
N ARG A 121 -14.40 20.29 10.10
CA ARG A 121 -13.66 21.27 9.30
C ARG A 121 -13.12 22.40 10.15
N ASP A 122 -13.95 23.02 10.98
CA ASP A 122 -13.52 24.17 11.80
C ASP A 122 -12.40 23.81 12.77
N TYR A 123 -12.43 22.60 13.35
CA TYR A 123 -11.35 22.10 14.18
C TYR A 123 -10.08 21.88 13.37
N ILE A 124 -10.17 21.26 12.20
CA ILE A 124 -9.02 20.99 11.32
C ILE A 124 -8.41 22.30 10.82
N ASP A 125 -9.23 23.25 10.38
CA ASP A 125 -8.78 24.56 9.90
C ASP A 125 -8.05 25.31 11.03
N ARG A 126 -8.55 25.28 12.27
CA ARG A 126 -7.81 25.81 13.44
C ARG A 126 -6.48 25.08 13.67
N MET A 127 -6.47 23.75 13.60
CA MET A 127 -5.24 22.97 13.74
C MET A 127 -4.20 23.34 12.67
N VAL A 128 -4.63 23.64 11.44
CA VAL A 128 -3.76 23.96 10.30
C VAL A 128 -3.33 25.42 10.29
N ASP A 129 -4.26 26.36 10.46
CA ASP A 129 -4.04 27.80 10.24
C ASP A 129 -3.49 28.53 11.47
N THR A 130 -3.86 28.07 12.67
CA THR A 130 -3.40 28.68 13.93
C THR A 130 -2.37 27.80 14.65
N GLY A 131 -2.34 26.50 14.35
CA GLY A 131 -1.49 25.52 15.05
C GLY A 131 -2.08 25.08 16.39
N GLU A 132 -3.38 25.28 16.60
CA GLU A 132 -4.07 24.88 17.83
C GLU A 132 -4.06 23.34 18.00
N LYS A 133 -3.86 22.88 19.23
CA LYS A 133 -3.67 21.46 19.57
C LYS A 133 -4.78 20.95 20.46
N ASN A 134 -4.89 19.63 20.59
CA ASN A 134 -5.92 18.97 21.40
C ASN A 134 -7.35 19.33 20.97
N LEU A 135 -7.57 19.47 19.66
CA LEU A 135 -8.92 19.71 19.11
C LEU A 135 -9.65 18.40 18.80
N LEU A 136 -9.06 17.56 17.94
CA LEU A 136 -9.61 16.25 17.58
C LEU A 136 -8.83 15.08 18.18
N SER A 137 -7.53 15.25 18.39
CA SER A 137 -6.66 14.23 18.98
C SER A 137 -5.65 14.86 19.93
N SER A 138 -5.33 14.13 20.99
CA SER A 138 -4.25 14.45 21.92
C SER A 138 -2.86 14.05 21.38
N ASP A 139 -2.82 13.21 20.34
CA ASP A 139 -1.58 12.89 19.65
C ASP A 139 -1.06 14.07 18.86
N LYS A 140 0.28 14.15 18.77
CA LYS A 140 0.92 15.06 17.82
C LYS A 140 0.58 14.64 16.39
N ILE A 141 -0.01 15.56 15.63
CA ILE A 141 -0.17 15.41 14.19
C ILE A 141 1.20 15.60 13.54
N VAL A 142 1.54 14.69 12.63
CA VAL A 142 2.83 14.72 11.92
C VAL A 142 2.69 14.88 10.42
N TYR A 143 1.45 14.80 9.91
CA TYR A 143 1.14 15.08 8.51
C TYR A 143 -0.35 15.40 8.35
N TYR A 144 -0.68 16.25 7.38
CA TYR A 144 -2.05 16.43 6.90
C TYR A 144 -2.19 15.87 5.49
N ALA A 145 -2.92 14.77 5.38
CA ALA A 145 -3.20 14.15 4.09
C ALA A 145 -4.28 14.96 3.35
N SER A 146 -3.94 15.48 2.17
CA SER A 146 -4.88 16.15 1.29
C SER A 146 -5.64 15.13 0.48
N SER A 147 -6.97 15.14 0.56
CA SER A 147 -7.85 14.43 -0.36
C SER A 147 -8.64 15.42 -1.21
N SER A 148 -8.70 15.13 -2.52
CA SER A 148 -9.53 15.83 -3.49
C SER A 148 -11.00 15.46 -3.24
N GLY A 149 -11.60 16.10 -2.24
CA GLY A 149 -13.02 15.94 -1.97
C GLY A 149 -13.87 16.34 -3.19
N THR A 150 -15.02 15.70 -3.34
CA THR A 150 -16.01 15.97 -4.41
C THR A 150 -16.63 17.37 -4.35
N THR A 151 -16.37 18.15 -3.29
CA THR A 151 -16.96 19.47 -3.02
C THR A 151 -16.06 20.66 -3.42
N GLY A 152 -14.94 20.41 -4.10
CA GLY A 152 -14.01 21.46 -4.59
C GLY A 152 -13.09 22.07 -3.53
N LYS A 153 -13.47 22.01 -2.24
CA LYS A 153 -12.57 22.33 -1.11
C LYS A 153 -11.74 21.11 -0.74
N ILE A 154 -10.42 21.30 -0.66
CA ILE A 154 -9.48 20.25 -0.23
C ILE A 154 -9.84 19.84 1.20
N LYS A 155 -9.91 18.53 1.44
CA LYS A 155 -10.06 17.96 2.79
C LYS A 155 -8.68 17.59 3.30
N LEU A 156 -8.30 18.15 4.44
CA LEU A 156 -7.07 17.85 5.15
C LEU A 156 -7.38 16.87 6.28
N LEU A 157 -6.72 15.73 6.28
CA LEU A 157 -6.94 14.67 7.25
C LEU A 157 -5.73 14.60 8.18
N PRO A 158 -5.90 14.84 9.49
CA PRO A 158 -4.79 14.84 10.44
C PRO A 158 -4.28 13.42 10.67
N ILE A 159 -2.99 13.20 10.46
CA ILE A 159 -2.36 11.89 10.61
C ILE A 159 -1.37 11.88 11.78
N THR A 160 -1.50 10.86 12.64
CA THR A 160 -0.64 10.65 13.81
C THR A 160 0.44 9.60 13.54
N SER A 161 1.52 9.63 14.32
CA SER A 161 2.58 8.61 14.22
C SER A 161 2.09 7.17 14.48
N ALA A 162 1.01 7.02 15.26
CA ALA A 162 0.42 5.72 15.55
C ALA A 162 -0.17 5.09 14.29
N MET A 163 -0.85 5.88 13.46
CA MET A 163 -1.45 5.39 12.22
C MET A 163 -0.42 4.69 11.33
N PHE A 164 0.80 5.22 11.21
CA PHE A 164 1.83 4.60 10.36
C PHE A 164 2.28 3.24 10.85
N LYS A 165 2.46 3.08 12.16
CA LYS A 165 2.79 1.76 12.72
C LYS A 165 1.72 0.74 12.33
N HIS A 166 0.46 1.15 12.33
CA HIS A 166 -0.64 0.30 11.86
C HIS A 166 -0.58 0.06 10.35
N VAL A 167 -0.30 1.07 9.51
CA VAL A 167 -0.15 0.88 8.06
C VAL A 167 0.95 -0.13 7.74
N PHE A 168 2.14 0.00 8.35
CA PHE A 168 3.24 -0.94 8.14
C PHE A 168 2.89 -2.35 8.62
N MET A 169 2.21 -2.46 9.77
CA MET A 169 1.76 -3.75 10.28
C MET A 169 0.78 -4.41 9.31
N LEU A 170 -0.25 -3.69 8.84
CA LEU A 170 -1.24 -4.23 7.89
C LEU A 170 -0.62 -4.58 6.54
N PHE A 171 0.31 -3.75 6.05
CA PHE A 171 1.05 -4.03 4.83
C PHE A 171 1.85 -5.33 4.98
N ASN A 172 2.57 -5.51 6.09
CA ASN A 172 3.31 -6.73 6.35
C ASN A 172 2.39 -7.95 6.47
N VAL A 173 1.25 -7.83 7.16
CA VAL A 173 0.25 -8.91 7.27
C VAL A 173 -0.29 -9.30 5.89
N GLY A 174 -0.64 -8.32 5.05
CA GLY A 174 -1.12 -8.55 3.68
C GLY A 174 -0.06 -9.19 2.77
N GLN A 175 1.19 -8.70 2.83
CA GLN A 175 2.30 -9.29 2.07
C GLN A 175 2.57 -10.73 2.49
N VAL A 176 2.57 -11.02 3.80
CA VAL A 176 2.72 -12.39 4.30
C VAL A 176 1.57 -13.27 3.83
N ALA A 177 0.32 -12.77 3.81
CA ALA A 177 -0.82 -13.52 3.28
C ALA A 177 -0.63 -13.89 1.80
N ILE A 178 -0.11 -12.96 0.97
CA ILE A 178 0.23 -13.22 -0.43
C ILE A 178 1.28 -14.33 -0.55
N TRP A 179 2.43 -14.15 0.09
CA TRP A 179 3.55 -15.09 -0.04
C TRP A 179 3.22 -16.49 0.49
N ARG A 180 2.41 -16.58 1.54
CA ARG A 180 1.92 -17.87 2.08
C ARG A 180 0.96 -18.59 1.14
N SER A 181 0.25 -17.85 0.29
CA SER A 181 -0.75 -18.40 -0.64
C SER A 181 -0.13 -18.87 -1.96
N LEU A 182 1.10 -18.42 -2.25
CA LEU A 182 1.85 -18.81 -3.43
C LEU A 182 2.67 -20.09 -3.19
N PRO A 183 3.02 -20.85 -4.25
CA PRO A 183 3.87 -22.02 -4.12
C PRO A 183 5.21 -21.69 -3.45
N ALA A 184 5.75 -22.62 -2.65
CA ALA A 184 7.03 -22.40 -1.95
C ALA A 184 8.20 -22.11 -2.92
N SER A 185 8.14 -22.65 -4.14
CA SER A 185 9.10 -22.39 -5.22
C SER A 185 9.08 -20.95 -5.74
N SER A 186 8.03 -20.20 -5.43
CA SER A 186 7.81 -18.82 -5.88
C SER A 186 8.30 -17.79 -4.87
N PHE A 187 8.83 -18.21 -3.70
CA PHE A 187 9.43 -17.27 -2.75
C PHE A 187 10.61 -16.54 -3.40
N PRO A 188 10.71 -15.22 -3.20
CA PRO A 188 11.75 -14.47 -3.83
C PRO A 188 13.10 -14.83 -3.22
N LEU A 189 14.12 -14.89 -4.06
CA LEU A 189 15.50 -15.07 -3.61
C LEU A 189 16.03 -13.75 -3.03
N ASP A 190 17.02 -13.82 -2.14
CA ASP A 190 17.55 -12.64 -1.43
C ASP A 190 18.08 -11.52 -2.35
N HIS A 191 18.43 -11.83 -3.59
CA HIS A 191 18.91 -10.88 -4.59
C HIS A 191 17.80 -10.28 -5.47
N GLN A 192 16.61 -10.89 -5.49
CA GLN A 192 15.52 -10.41 -6.35
C GLN A 192 14.95 -9.10 -5.84
N ARG A 193 14.64 -8.21 -6.79
CA ARG A 193 14.14 -6.86 -6.49
C ARG A 193 12.62 -6.77 -6.62
N LEU A 194 12.06 -5.68 -6.10
CA LEU A 194 10.62 -5.43 -6.12
C LEU A 194 10.36 -4.13 -6.86
N PHE A 195 9.51 -4.15 -7.88
CA PHE A 195 9.02 -2.91 -8.48
C PHE A 195 7.76 -2.48 -7.76
N SER A 196 7.80 -1.26 -7.22
CA SER A 196 6.62 -0.58 -6.71
C SER A 196 6.67 0.87 -7.14
N LEU A 197 5.70 1.31 -7.96
CA LEU A 197 5.66 2.71 -8.41
C LEU A 197 5.51 3.63 -7.20
N GLN A 198 6.50 4.49 -6.98
CA GLN A 198 6.50 5.44 -5.88
C GLN A 198 6.13 6.85 -6.34
N SER A 199 5.48 7.59 -5.46
CA SER A 199 5.41 9.05 -5.55
C SER A 199 6.31 9.63 -4.46
N GLY A 200 7.12 10.60 -4.82
CA GLY A 200 8.01 11.30 -3.90
C GLY A 200 7.90 12.80 -4.08
N LYS A 201 8.26 13.54 -3.03
CA LYS A 201 8.41 14.99 -3.09
C LYS A 201 9.48 15.42 -2.10
N ARG A 202 10.42 16.27 -2.51
CA ARG A 202 11.43 16.81 -1.58
C ARG A 202 10.76 17.38 -0.34
N PHE A 203 11.28 17.04 0.84
CA PHE A 203 10.73 17.45 2.13
C PHE A 203 10.49 18.96 2.27
N ASN A 204 11.39 19.78 1.72
CA ASN A 204 11.29 21.24 1.78
C ASN A 204 10.24 21.82 0.82
N ALA A 205 9.72 21.03 -0.12
CA ALA A 205 8.72 21.44 -1.09
C ALA A 205 7.27 21.12 -0.64
N PHE A 206 7.08 20.50 0.52
CA PHE A 206 5.74 20.33 1.09
C PHE A 206 5.17 21.68 1.53
N LEU A 207 3.86 21.84 1.30
CA LEU A 207 3.09 22.87 2.00
C LEU A 207 3.12 22.56 3.49
N ARG A 208 2.99 23.57 4.34
CA ARG A 208 3.04 23.40 5.79
C ARG A 208 1.92 24.16 6.47
N SER A 209 1.38 23.57 7.52
CA SER A 209 0.53 24.26 8.49
C SER A 209 1.34 25.30 9.27
N LYS A 210 0.64 26.10 10.07
CA LYS A 210 1.23 27.14 10.92
C LYS A 210 2.27 26.60 11.89
N ASP A 211 2.08 25.40 12.41
CA ASP A 211 3.01 24.72 13.32
C ASP A 211 4.15 23.97 12.60
N GLY A 212 4.23 24.08 11.27
CA GLY A 212 5.28 23.49 10.44
C GLY A 212 5.01 22.06 9.98
N THR A 213 3.85 21.48 10.30
CA THR A 213 3.47 20.12 9.91
C THR A 213 3.26 20.04 8.38
N PRO A 214 3.86 19.06 7.67
CA PRO A 214 3.71 18.96 6.22
C PRO A 214 2.28 18.60 5.78
N ILE A 215 1.90 19.11 4.60
CA ILE A 215 0.60 18.94 3.96
C ILE A 215 0.81 18.44 2.53
N GLY A 216 0.13 17.36 2.15
CA GLY A 216 0.16 16.83 0.79
C GLY A 216 -0.61 15.53 0.62
N PRO A 217 -0.59 14.93 -0.58
CA PRO A 217 -1.26 13.65 -0.84
C PRO A 217 -0.75 12.54 0.08
N PHE A 218 -1.61 11.59 0.45
CA PHE A 218 -1.21 10.46 1.28
C PHE A 218 -0.11 9.61 0.62
N SER A 219 -0.06 9.51 -0.70
CA SER A 219 0.98 8.77 -1.44
C SER A 219 2.40 9.31 -1.24
N GLN A 220 2.55 10.60 -0.92
CA GLN A 220 3.84 11.27 -0.70
C GLN A 220 4.22 11.32 0.79
N PHE A 221 3.39 10.71 1.64
CA PHE A 221 3.56 10.76 3.07
C PHE A 221 4.92 10.19 3.53
N MET A 222 5.45 9.17 2.85
CA MET A 222 6.77 8.61 3.16
C MET A 222 7.88 9.66 3.04
N SER A 223 7.80 10.56 2.05
CA SER A 223 8.75 11.68 1.92
C SER A 223 8.64 12.72 3.02
N ALA A 224 7.47 12.86 3.63
CA ALA A 224 7.29 13.73 4.79
C ALA A 224 7.90 13.13 6.08
N LEU A 225 8.17 11.82 6.09
CA LEU A 225 8.73 11.09 7.23
C LEU A 225 10.23 10.86 7.20
N SER A 226 10.95 11.36 6.20
CA SER A 226 12.42 11.18 6.06
C SER A 226 13.24 11.68 7.28
N PHE A 227 12.59 12.24 8.31
CA PHE A 227 13.13 12.59 9.63
C PHE A 227 13.09 11.44 10.69
N PHE A 228 12.32 10.36 10.49
CA PHE A 228 12.26 9.26 11.46
C PHE A 228 13.41 8.25 11.26
N PRO A 229 14.17 7.91 12.33
CA PRO A 229 15.27 6.93 12.23
C PRO A 229 14.80 5.59 11.66
N GLY A 230 15.48 5.09 10.63
CA GLY A 230 15.18 3.79 9.99
C GLY A 230 14.24 3.82 8.78
N SER A 231 13.60 4.96 8.48
CA SER A 231 12.74 5.11 7.28
C SER A 231 13.51 4.94 5.97
N LYS A 232 14.75 5.46 5.90
CA LYS A 232 15.63 5.32 4.72
C LYS A 232 15.99 3.87 4.40
N LEU A 233 16.10 3.00 5.40
CA LEU A 233 16.39 1.57 5.22
C LEU A 233 15.23 0.82 4.52
N ILE A 234 13.99 1.28 4.69
CA ILE A 234 12.80 0.71 4.06
C ILE A 234 12.68 1.17 2.60
N GLY A 235 13.07 2.41 2.29
CA GLY A 235 13.13 2.92 0.92
C GLY A 235 14.20 2.21 0.09
N SER A 236 15.37 1.96 0.67
CA SER A 236 16.46 1.23 0.01
C SER A 236 16.16 -0.26 -0.23
N SER A 237 15.23 -0.86 0.53
CA SER A 237 14.97 -2.31 0.45
C SER A 237 14.12 -2.75 -0.74
N LEU A 238 13.54 -1.83 -1.52
CA LEU A 238 12.89 -2.16 -2.79
C LEU A 238 13.91 -2.34 -3.93
N GLY A 239 15.17 -1.94 -3.70
CA GLY A 239 16.34 -2.33 -4.48
C GLY A 239 16.51 -1.69 -5.86
N ILE A 240 15.50 -1.02 -6.44
CA ILE A 240 15.57 -0.55 -7.84
C ILE A 240 16.11 0.88 -7.97
N LEU A 241 15.58 1.84 -7.21
CA LEU A 241 15.96 3.25 -7.26
C LEU A 241 15.90 3.84 -5.85
N ASP A 242 16.90 4.63 -5.48
CA ASP A 242 16.91 5.35 -4.20
C ASP A 242 15.73 6.33 -4.12
N TYR A 243 15.03 6.29 -3.00
CA TYR A 243 13.89 7.15 -2.75
C TYR A 243 14.26 8.64 -2.78
N GLU A 244 15.49 9.01 -2.40
CA GLU A 244 15.97 10.40 -2.49
C GLU A 244 15.99 10.93 -3.94
N LEU A 245 16.29 10.06 -4.91
CA LEU A 245 16.25 10.40 -6.33
C LEU A 245 14.80 10.54 -6.81
N ILE A 246 13.89 9.70 -6.33
CA ILE A 246 12.45 9.81 -6.65
C ILE A 246 11.89 11.15 -6.12
N GLU A 247 12.24 11.53 -4.89
CA GLU A 247 11.83 12.80 -4.29
C GLU A 247 12.31 14.03 -5.06
N GLY A 248 13.43 13.90 -5.79
CA GLY A 248 14.00 14.96 -6.60
C GLY A 248 13.24 15.26 -7.89
N ILE A 249 12.32 14.38 -8.32
CA ILE A 249 11.56 14.52 -9.56
C ILE A 249 10.13 14.98 -9.22
N SER A 250 9.78 16.19 -9.64
CA SER A 250 8.47 16.77 -9.32
C SER A 250 7.36 16.34 -10.29
N ASP A 251 7.71 16.12 -11.55
CA ASP A 251 6.76 15.70 -12.58
C ASP A 251 6.46 14.19 -12.50
N PHE A 252 5.18 13.84 -12.54
CA PHE A 252 4.74 12.44 -12.39
C PHE A 252 5.14 11.58 -13.60
N GLU A 253 5.08 12.14 -14.81
CA GLU A 253 5.41 11.41 -16.04
C GLU A 253 6.90 11.10 -16.11
N THR A 254 7.74 12.12 -15.88
CA THR A 254 9.20 11.95 -15.80
C THR A 254 9.59 11.01 -14.66
N SER A 255 8.95 11.09 -13.50
CA SER A 255 9.24 10.18 -12.38
C SER A 255 8.89 8.73 -12.73
N THR A 256 7.74 8.52 -13.38
CA THR A 256 7.32 7.21 -13.86
C THR A 256 8.29 6.66 -14.89
N PHE A 257 8.67 7.47 -15.89
CA PHE A 257 9.65 7.11 -16.90
C PHE A 257 10.99 6.70 -16.27
N VAL A 258 11.54 7.51 -15.36
CA VAL A 258 12.82 7.22 -14.70
C VAL A 258 12.74 5.91 -13.91
N GLN A 259 11.71 5.73 -13.07
CA GLN A 259 11.51 4.49 -12.31
C GLN A 259 11.40 3.25 -13.23
N LEU A 260 10.74 3.38 -14.37
CA LEU A 260 10.62 2.31 -15.36
C LEU A 260 11.95 1.99 -16.06
N VAL A 261 12.80 2.98 -16.34
CA VAL A 261 14.16 2.74 -16.88
C VAL A 261 14.97 1.89 -15.91
N PHE A 262 14.95 2.22 -14.61
CA PHE A 262 15.62 1.39 -13.59
C PHE A 262 15.00 -0.01 -13.50
N ALA A 263 13.67 -0.12 -13.52
CA ALA A 263 12.98 -1.42 -13.47
C ALA A 263 13.29 -2.29 -14.70
N LEU A 264 13.34 -1.70 -15.90
CA LEU A 264 13.68 -2.41 -17.13
C LEU A 264 15.16 -2.82 -17.14
N THR A 265 16.04 -2.06 -16.49
CA THR A 265 17.45 -2.41 -16.35
C THR A 265 17.63 -3.69 -15.53
N VAL A 266 16.77 -3.93 -14.53
CA VAL A 266 16.81 -5.11 -13.65
C VAL A 266 16.01 -6.26 -14.28
N GLN A 267 16.59 -7.47 -14.36
CA GLN A 267 15.92 -8.63 -14.95
C GLN A 267 15.18 -9.52 -13.93
N ASP A 268 15.62 -9.51 -12.68
CA ASP A 268 15.21 -10.36 -11.57
C ASP A 268 14.23 -9.66 -10.62
N ILE A 269 13.21 -9.03 -11.21
CA ILE A 269 12.09 -8.45 -10.47
C ILE A 269 11.10 -9.57 -10.10
N SER A 270 10.80 -9.71 -8.81
CA SER A 270 9.89 -10.73 -8.29
C SER A 270 8.44 -10.27 -8.20
N SER A 271 8.16 -8.97 -8.05
CA SER A 271 6.79 -8.45 -8.10
C SER A 271 6.71 -7.08 -8.78
N TYR A 272 5.58 -6.85 -9.46
CA TYR A 272 5.26 -5.58 -10.13
C TYR A 272 4.02 -4.99 -9.49
N SER A 273 4.21 -3.99 -8.62
CA SER A 273 3.16 -3.41 -7.80
C SER A 273 2.90 -1.95 -8.16
N VAL A 274 1.65 -1.59 -8.42
CA VAL A 274 1.24 -0.20 -8.62
C VAL A 274 -0.10 0.00 -7.93
N THR A 275 -0.21 0.99 -7.04
CA THR A 275 -1.36 1.12 -6.13
C THR A 275 -2.71 1.19 -6.85
N PHE A 276 -2.83 1.99 -7.90
CA PHE A 276 -4.09 2.19 -8.63
C PHE A 276 -4.04 1.54 -10.02
N ALA A 277 -5.13 0.90 -10.43
CA ALA A 277 -5.20 0.21 -11.72
C ALA A 277 -5.02 1.17 -12.91
N SER A 278 -5.48 2.41 -12.80
CA SER A 278 -5.24 3.45 -13.81
C SER A 278 -3.75 3.77 -13.95
N SER A 279 -3.04 3.95 -12.84
CA SER A 279 -1.60 4.15 -12.83
C SER A 279 -0.84 2.92 -13.30
N PHE A 280 -1.33 1.71 -13.00
CA PHE A 280 -0.75 0.46 -13.50
C PHE A 280 -0.82 0.39 -15.03
N LEU A 281 -1.98 0.67 -15.62
CA LEU A 281 -2.09 0.73 -17.07
C LEU A 281 -1.22 1.83 -17.65
N HIS A 282 -1.20 2.99 -17.00
CA HIS A 282 -0.34 4.09 -17.40
C HIS A 282 1.13 3.67 -17.49
N THR A 283 1.69 3.02 -16.46
CA THR A 283 3.09 2.56 -16.50
C THR A 283 3.35 1.61 -17.66
N VAL A 284 2.42 0.71 -17.97
CA VAL A 284 2.54 -0.19 -19.12
C VAL A 284 2.49 0.59 -20.44
N LYS A 285 1.59 1.56 -20.60
CA LYS A 285 1.53 2.41 -21.80
C LYS A 285 2.79 3.25 -21.97
N VAL A 286 3.37 3.74 -20.87
CA VAL A 286 4.65 4.47 -20.90
C VAL A 286 5.77 3.58 -21.42
N ILE A 287 5.82 2.30 -21.01
CA ILE A 287 6.76 1.32 -21.61
C ILE A 287 6.47 1.19 -23.11
N GLU A 288 5.23 0.93 -23.52
CA GLU A 288 4.89 0.72 -24.94
C GLU A 288 5.20 1.93 -25.83
N ASN A 289 5.02 3.14 -25.31
CA ASN A 289 5.18 4.38 -26.07
C ASN A 289 6.64 4.87 -26.09
N HIS A 290 7.41 4.63 -25.02
CA HIS A 290 8.75 5.19 -24.84
C HIS A 290 9.87 4.16 -24.70
N PHE A 291 9.63 2.86 -24.98
CA PHE A 291 10.67 1.83 -24.82
C PHE A 291 11.95 2.12 -25.62
N GLU A 292 11.86 2.81 -26.78
CA GLU A 292 13.05 3.17 -27.56
C GLU A 292 13.93 4.20 -26.84
N GLU A 293 13.33 5.26 -26.28
CA GLU A 293 14.04 6.24 -25.45
C GLU A 293 14.60 5.59 -24.18
N MET A 294 13.82 4.70 -23.54
CA MET A 294 14.29 3.95 -22.37
C MET A 294 15.49 3.06 -22.74
N CYS A 295 15.44 2.37 -23.88
CA CYS A 295 16.54 1.54 -24.37
C CYS A 295 17.80 2.35 -24.65
N LEU A 296 17.67 3.57 -25.19
CA LEU A 296 18.81 4.47 -25.37
C LEU A 296 19.42 4.88 -24.01
N CYS A 297 18.58 5.25 -23.05
CA CYS A 297 19.03 5.60 -21.69
C CYS A 297 19.77 4.43 -21.03
N ILE A 298 19.25 3.21 -21.14
CA ILE A 298 19.88 2.00 -20.59
C ILE A 298 21.20 1.69 -21.31
N SER A 299 21.25 1.85 -22.63
CA SER A 299 22.44 1.50 -23.42
C SER A 299 23.64 2.40 -23.13
N SER A 300 23.41 3.70 -22.90
CA SER A 300 24.47 4.68 -22.62
C SER A 300 24.60 5.05 -21.14
N SER A 301 23.72 4.53 -20.28
CA SER A 301 23.55 4.96 -18.89
C SER A 301 23.36 6.48 -18.76
N ASP A 302 22.68 7.10 -19.72
CA ASP A 302 22.47 8.55 -19.76
C ASP A 302 21.01 8.92 -20.03
N PHE A 303 20.38 9.58 -19.07
CA PHE A 303 19.02 10.09 -19.19
C PHE A 303 18.89 11.33 -20.11
N ASN A 304 19.99 11.91 -20.62
CA ASN A 304 19.91 12.99 -21.61
C ASN A 304 19.29 12.57 -22.95
N HIS A 305 19.19 11.26 -23.21
CA HIS A 305 18.45 10.75 -24.38
C HIS A 305 16.93 10.80 -24.23
N SER A 306 16.43 11.07 -23.02
CA SER A 306 15.00 11.19 -22.75
C SER A 306 14.53 12.62 -22.92
N SER A 307 13.53 12.80 -23.79
CA SER A 307 12.80 14.07 -23.96
C SER A 307 12.18 14.55 -22.64
N LEU A 308 11.48 13.66 -21.93
CA LEU A 308 10.83 13.93 -20.64
C LEU A 308 11.80 14.38 -19.55
N VAL A 309 12.99 13.78 -19.46
CA VAL A 309 14.00 14.19 -18.49
C VAL A 309 14.62 15.53 -18.90
N HIS A 310 14.88 15.73 -20.19
CA HIS A 310 15.44 16.96 -20.69
C HIS A 310 14.53 18.17 -20.43
N GLU A 311 13.21 17.99 -20.61
CA GLU A 311 12.19 19.01 -20.41
C GLU A 311 11.92 19.34 -18.95
N ASN A 312 11.87 18.34 -18.05
CA ASN A 312 11.38 18.54 -16.68
C ASN A 312 12.49 18.61 -15.61
N ILE A 313 13.71 18.19 -15.91
CA ILE A 313 14.82 18.16 -14.93
C ILE A 313 15.95 19.07 -15.42
N HIS A 314 16.00 20.34 -15.02
CA HIS A 314 17.06 21.26 -15.51
C HIS A 314 18.37 21.22 -14.70
N ASP A 315 18.36 20.59 -13.53
CA ASP A 315 19.56 20.48 -12.68
C ASP A 315 20.54 19.44 -13.24
N GLY A 316 21.62 19.92 -13.86
CA GLY A 316 22.65 19.07 -14.44
C GLY A 316 23.34 18.17 -13.41
N LYS A 317 23.53 18.62 -12.15
CA LYS A 317 24.13 17.78 -11.11
C LYS A 317 23.23 16.61 -10.76
N PHE A 318 21.92 16.88 -10.65
CA PHE A 318 20.94 15.85 -10.37
C PHE A 318 20.83 14.83 -11.53
N ARG A 319 20.89 15.28 -12.79
CA ARG A 319 20.99 14.35 -13.94
C ARG A 319 22.23 13.47 -13.85
N THR A 320 23.39 14.04 -13.50
CA THR A 320 24.61 13.25 -13.30
C THR A 320 24.44 12.21 -12.19
N SER A 321 23.77 12.55 -11.08
CA SER A 321 23.47 11.59 -10.00
C SER A 321 22.55 10.46 -10.47
N LEU A 322 21.52 10.74 -11.28
CA LEU A 322 20.65 9.72 -11.88
C LEU A 322 21.44 8.79 -12.81
N ASN A 323 22.28 9.35 -13.68
CA ASN A 323 23.13 8.58 -14.60
C ASN A 323 24.10 7.68 -13.83
N GLN A 324 24.72 8.19 -12.77
CA GLN A 324 25.61 7.41 -11.92
C GLN A 324 24.89 6.27 -11.21
N ALA A 325 23.67 6.52 -10.70
CA ALA A 325 22.85 5.47 -10.10
C ALA A 325 22.48 4.38 -11.12
N LEU A 326 22.13 4.76 -12.35
CA LEU A 326 21.83 3.81 -13.41
C LEU A 326 23.06 2.98 -13.80
N GLU A 327 24.22 3.62 -13.96
CA GLU A 327 25.49 2.94 -14.24
C GLU A 327 25.82 1.92 -13.13
N ASN A 328 25.68 2.29 -11.86
CA ASN A 328 25.93 1.39 -10.73
C ASN A 328 25.05 0.13 -10.78
N VAL A 329 23.76 0.28 -11.10
CA VAL A 329 22.86 -0.86 -11.28
C VAL A 329 23.34 -1.72 -12.45
N THR A 330 23.69 -1.13 -13.59
CA THR A 330 24.16 -1.92 -14.74
C THR A 330 25.46 -2.68 -14.48
N LEU A 331 26.38 -2.10 -13.70
CA LEU A 331 27.65 -2.73 -13.33
C LEU A 331 27.44 -3.98 -12.48
N GLU A 332 26.45 -3.99 -11.60
CA GLU A 332 26.09 -5.15 -10.79
C GLU A 332 25.70 -6.39 -11.62
N TYR A 333 25.12 -6.16 -12.82
CA TYR A 333 24.66 -7.23 -13.72
C TYR A 333 25.65 -7.54 -14.85
N GLY A 334 26.85 -6.96 -14.86
CA GLY A 334 27.89 -7.25 -15.85
C GLY A 334 28.23 -6.10 -16.82
N GLY A 335 27.72 -4.89 -16.56
CA GLY A 335 28.12 -3.67 -17.26
C GLY A 335 27.71 -3.67 -18.74
N SER A 336 28.65 -3.35 -19.64
CA SER A 336 28.31 -3.02 -21.02
C SER A 336 27.77 -4.18 -21.86
N SER A 337 28.24 -5.41 -21.62
CA SER A 337 27.72 -6.60 -22.30
C SER A 337 26.27 -6.85 -21.89
N TYR A 338 25.99 -6.79 -20.59
CA TYR A 338 24.66 -6.92 -20.03
C TYR A 338 23.68 -5.88 -20.59
N ARG A 339 24.06 -4.59 -20.58
CA ARG A 339 23.22 -3.51 -21.13
C ARG A 339 22.78 -3.80 -22.56
N SER A 340 23.73 -4.24 -23.38
CA SER A 340 23.46 -4.54 -24.79
C SER A 340 22.44 -5.67 -24.92
N GLU A 341 22.65 -6.80 -24.23
CA GLU A 341 21.73 -7.95 -24.27
C GLU A 341 20.35 -7.58 -23.72
N ARG A 342 20.30 -6.83 -22.62
CA ARG A 342 19.05 -6.40 -21.98
C ARG A 342 18.24 -5.48 -22.88
N VAL A 343 18.88 -4.51 -23.54
CA VAL A 343 18.23 -3.61 -24.50
C VAL A 343 17.68 -4.38 -25.70
N HIS A 344 18.43 -5.34 -26.24
CA HIS A 344 17.95 -6.18 -27.34
C HIS A 344 16.74 -7.03 -26.93
N HIS A 345 16.72 -7.53 -25.69
CA HIS A 345 15.58 -8.24 -25.12
C HIS A 345 14.35 -7.34 -25.00
N ILE A 346 14.48 -6.16 -24.38
CA ILE A 346 13.38 -5.21 -24.19
C ILE A 346 12.76 -4.81 -25.54
N ARG A 347 13.58 -4.38 -26.51
CA ARG A 347 13.11 -4.02 -27.86
C ARG A 347 12.35 -5.16 -28.52
N ARG A 348 12.89 -6.37 -28.48
CA ARG A 348 12.27 -7.56 -29.09
C ARG A 348 10.90 -7.84 -28.49
N GLU A 349 10.73 -7.70 -27.19
CA GLU A 349 9.47 -7.99 -26.52
C GLU A 349 8.44 -6.86 -26.66
N CYS A 350 8.86 -5.60 -26.68
CA CYS A 350 8.00 -4.44 -26.88
C CYS A 350 7.53 -4.29 -28.35
N LEU A 351 8.32 -4.73 -29.34
CA LEU A 351 7.91 -4.71 -30.75
C LEU A 351 6.79 -5.71 -31.07
N LYS A 352 6.58 -6.73 -30.24
CA LYS A 352 5.47 -7.70 -30.36
C LYS A 352 4.15 -7.07 -29.90
N LYS A 353 3.63 -6.14 -30.71
CA LYS A 353 2.36 -5.46 -30.45
C LYS A 353 1.23 -6.47 -30.28
N ASN A 354 0.26 -6.15 -29.42
CA ASN A 354 -0.95 -6.94 -29.18
C ASN A 354 -0.70 -8.41 -28.78
N THR A 355 0.46 -8.71 -28.21
CA THR A 355 0.74 -10.05 -27.67
C THR A 355 0.56 -10.06 -26.15
N PRO A 356 -0.28 -10.94 -25.58
CA PRO A 356 -0.55 -10.96 -24.15
C PRO A 356 0.69 -11.34 -23.32
N GLY A 357 0.75 -10.89 -22.07
CA GLY A 357 1.84 -11.21 -21.15
C GLY A 357 3.10 -10.37 -21.36
N LEU A 358 2.99 -9.08 -21.65
CA LEU A 358 4.17 -8.20 -21.78
C LEU A 358 5.04 -8.21 -20.51
N LEU A 359 4.42 -8.17 -19.32
CA LEU A 359 5.15 -8.12 -18.05
C LEU A 359 6.03 -9.36 -17.82
N PRO A 360 5.51 -10.61 -17.86
CA PRO A 360 6.37 -11.78 -17.69
C PRO A 360 7.37 -11.98 -18.84
N ARG A 361 7.13 -11.42 -20.04
CA ARG A 361 8.14 -11.43 -21.12
C ARG A 361 9.30 -10.48 -20.82
N LEU A 362 9.03 -9.31 -20.24
CA LEU A 362 10.07 -8.35 -19.82
C LEU A 362 10.81 -8.84 -18.57
N TRP A 363 10.09 -9.46 -17.63
CA TRP A 363 10.61 -9.98 -16.37
C TRP A 363 10.23 -11.46 -16.19
N PRO A 364 11.06 -12.40 -16.68
CA PRO A 364 10.76 -13.83 -16.62
C PRO A 364 10.67 -14.41 -15.20
N GLN A 365 11.23 -13.73 -14.20
CA GLN A 365 11.22 -14.14 -12.79
C GLN A 365 10.05 -13.53 -12.00
N LEU A 366 9.14 -12.83 -12.67
CA LEU A 366 8.03 -12.15 -12.04
C LEU A 366 7.03 -13.16 -11.46
N VAL A 367 6.77 -13.08 -10.16
CA VAL A 367 5.91 -14.01 -9.44
C VAL A 367 4.46 -13.56 -9.47
N PHE A 368 4.22 -12.26 -9.28
CA PHE A 368 2.87 -11.69 -9.36
C PHE A 368 2.91 -10.20 -9.74
N ALA A 369 1.78 -9.71 -10.26
CA ALA A 369 1.50 -8.29 -10.37
C ALA A 369 0.46 -7.90 -9.29
N SER A 370 0.58 -6.69 -8.73
CA SER A 370 -0.38 -6.22 -7.72
C SER A 370 -0.90 -4.81 -8.00
N THR A 371 -2.21 -4.63 -7.87
CA THR A 371 -2.87 -3.32 -7.97
C THR A 371 -4.24 -3.33 -7.29
N SER A 372 -4.82 -2.16 -7.03
CA SER A 372 -6.19 -2.06 -6.52
C SER A 372 -7.21 -2.38 -7.61
N LEU A 373 -7.96 -3.47 -7.45
CA LEU A 373 -8.94 -3.98 -8.43
C LEU A 373 -10.39 -3.76 -8.01
N GLY A 374 -10.64 -3.10 -6.88
CA GLY A 374 -11.98 -2.90 -6.33
C GLY A 374 -12.82 -1.85 -7.07
N SER A 375 -14.15 -2.00 -6.98
CA SER A 375 -15.17 -1.02 -7.40
C SER A 375 -14.91 -0.43 -8.80
N SER A 376 -14.68 0.89 -8.91
CA SER A 376 -14.45 1.62 -10.16
C SER A 376 -13.24 1.12 -10.96
N PHE A 377 -12.29 0.41 -10.33
CA PHE A 377 -11.12 -0.11 -11.02
C PHE A 377 -11.38 -1.45 -11.75
N ALA A 378 -12.54 -2.09 -11.50
CA ALA A 378 -12.90 -3.34 -12.16
C ALA A 378 -12.94 -3.23 -13.71
N MET A 379 -13.18 -2.02 -14.24
CA MET A 379 -13.15 -1.75 -15.67
C MET A 379 -11.77 -1.97 -16.31
N TYR A 380 -10.69 -1.78 -15.56
CA TYR A 380 -9.31 -1.93 -16.04
C TYR A 380 -8.80 -3.37 -15.95
N LYS A 381 -9.48 -4.23 -15.18
CA LYS A 381 -9.00 -5.57 -14.83
C LYS A 381 -8.65 -6.41 -16.07
N LYS A 382 -9.55 -6.47 -17.06
CA LYS A 382 -9.33 -7.28 -18.28
C LYS A 382 -8.12 -6.81 -19.09
N GLU A 383 -7.89 -5.50 -19.17
CA GLU A 383 -6.75 -4.94 -19.88
C GLU A 383 -5.44 -5.22 -19.14
N ILE A 384 -5.45 -5.13 -17.80
CA ILE A 384 -4.27 -5.48 -16.99
C ILE A 384 -3.98 -6.98 -17.09
N GLU A 385 -4.99 -7.84 -17.02
CA GLU A 385 -4.85 -9.29 -17.20
C GLU A 385 -4.25 -9.64 -18.57
N PHE A 386 -4.58 -8.89 -19.61
CA PHE A 386 -3.93 -9.05 -20.92
C PHE A 386 -2.42 -8.83 -20.84
N TYR A 387 -1.95 -7.83 -20.09
CA TYR A 387 -0.51 -7.57 -19.91
C TYR A 387 0.18 -8.52 -18.94
N CYS A 388 -0.54 -9.09 -17.97
CA CYS A 388 -0.07 -10.17 -17.11
C CYS A 388 0.03 -11.50 -17.87
N GLY A 389 -0.86 -11.76 -18.82
CA GLY A 389 -0.97 -13.04 -19.51
C GLY A 389 -1.54 -14.14 -18.61
N THR A 390 -1.42 -15.40 -19.03
CA THR A 390 -2.05 -16.54 -18.34
C THR A 390 -1.24 -17.07 -17.15
N GLN A 391 0.05 -16.76 -17.09
CA GLN A 391 0.98 -17.32 -16.11
C GLN A 391 1.21 -16.42 -14.89
N LEU A 392 1.04 -15.11 -15.05
CA LEU A 392 1.30 -14.14 -13.99
C LEU A 392 -0.01 -13.84 -13.23
N PRO A 393 -0.15 -14.23 -11.96
CA PRO A 393 -1.32 -13.88 -11.16
C PRO A 393 -1.38 -12.37 -10.92
N LEU A 394 -2.56 -11.81 -11.15
CA LEU A 394 -2.91 -10.43 -10.80
C LEU A 394 -3.60 -10.43 -9.44
N ILE A 395 -2.90 -9.94 -8.43
CA ILE A 395 -3.33 -9.98 -7.02
C ILE A 395 -3.78 -8.58 -6.60
N ASN A 396 -4.85 -8.49 -5.79
CA ASN A 396 -5.31 -7.20 -5.30
C ASN A 396 -4.28 -6.56 -4.35
N CYS A 397 -4.39 -5.26 -4.09
CA CYS A 397 -3.47 -4.55 -3.21
C CYS A 397 -3.44 -5.22 -1.81
N PRO A 398 -2.26 -5.43 -1.18
CA PRO A 398 -2.16 -6.12 0.12
C PRO A 398 -2.89 -5.41 1.26
N ILE A 399 -3.16 -4.11 1.10
CA ILE A 399 -3.85 -3.27 2.09
C ILE A 399 -5.09 -2.64 1.48
N TYR A 400 -6.11 -2.48 2.31
CA TYR A 400 -7.29 -1.71 1.99
C TYR A 400 -7.31 -0.45 2.84
N GLY A 401 -7.50 0.71 2.22
CA GLY A 401 -7.45 1.98 2.94
C GLY A 401 -7.90 3.15 2.10
N ALA A 402 -8.06 4.27 2.79
CA ALA A 402 -8.33 5.58 2.25
C ALA A 402 -7.43 6.61 2.96
N SER A 403 -7.57 7.89 2.64
CA SER A 403 -6.71 8.92 3.25
C SER A 403 -6.99 9.10 4.75
N GLU A 404 -8.19 8.74 5.20
CA GLU A 404 -8.63 8.82 6.60
C GLU A 404 -8.08 7.70 7.48
N ALA A 405 -7.91 6.49 6.93
CA ALA A 405 -7.43 5.32 7.66
C ALA A 405 -7.09 4.16 6.71
N PHE A 406 -6.30 3.21 7.23
CA PHE A 406 -6.07 1.91 6.58
C PHE A 406 -6.90 0.87 7.28
N PHE A 407 -7.86 0.33 6.54
CA PHE A 407 -8.94 -0.42 7.11
C PHE A 407 -8.63 -1.90 7.29
N GLY A 408 -7.80 -2.49 6.45
CA GLY A 408 -7.61 -3.94 6.47
C GLY A 408 -6.49 -4.46 5.59
N SER A 409 -6.32 -5.78 5.63
CA SER A 409 -5.35 -6.52 4.84
C SER A 409 -6.04 -7.54 3.94
N LEU A 410 -5.41 -7.88 2.82
CA LEU A 410 -5.93 -8.85 1.86
C LEU A 410 -6.26 -10.19 2.54
N ALA A 411 -7.47 -10.70 2.32
CA ALA A 411 -7.92 -11.96 2.91
C ALA A 411 -7.48 -13.18 2.10
N SER A 412 -7.50 -13.05 0.77
CA SER A 412 -7.18 -14.11 -0.17
C SER A 412 -6.59 -13.52 -1.45
N ILE A 413 -5.66 -14.26 -2.08
CA ILE A 413 -5.13 -13.87 -3.40
C ILE A 413 -6.08 -14.22 -4.56
N TYR A 414 -7.13 -15.01 -4.27
CA TYR A 414 -8.09 -15.48 -5.27
C TYR A 414 -9.39 -14.67 -5.30
N THR A 415 -9.66 -13.90 -4.24
CA THR A 415 -10.85 -13.05 -4.12
C THR A 415 -10.44 -11.60 -3.94
N ASN A 416 -11.40 -10.68 -4.10
CA ASN A 416 -11.17 -9.25 -3.86
C ASN A 416 -11.53 -8.85 -2.41
N GLU A 417 -11.40 -9.78 -1.47
CA GLU A 417 -11.87 -9.62 -0.10
C GLU A 417 -10.75 -9.18 0.84
N TYR A 418 -11.14 -8.43 1.87
CA TYR A 418 -10.24 -7.88 2.86
C TYR A 418 -10.75 -8.21 4.27
N PHE A 419 -9.82 -8.55 5.17
CA PHE A 419 -10.11 -8.58 6.59
C PHE A 419 -9.98 -7.17 7.15
N LEU A 420 -11.09 -6.60 7.62
CA LEU A 420 -11.05 -5.35 8.37
C LEU A 420 -10.27 -5.55 9.66
N SER A 421 -9.42 -4.58 9.98
CA SER A 421 -8.53 -4.61 11.11
C SER A 421 -9.18 -3.96 12.32
N PRO A 422 -9.64 -4.73 13.34
CA PRO A 422 -10.30 -4.16 14.51
C PRO A 422 -9.34 -3.30 15.37
N THR A 423 -8.05 -3.27 15.02
CA THR A 423 -7.01 -2.48 15.70
C THR A 423 -6.74 -1.12 15.04
N SER A 424 -7.29 -0.89 13.85
CA SER A 424 -6.98 0.29 13.02
C SER A 424 -7.96 1.44 13.20
N ALA A 425 -9.25 1.12 13.32
CA ALA A 425 -10.34 2.03 13.56
C ALA A 425 -11.45 1.28 14.30
N PHE A 426 -12.32 2.02 14.99
CA PHE A 426 -13.59 1.46 15.43
C PHE A 426 -14.55 1.43 14.23
N TYR A 427 -15.08 0.26 13.92
CA TYR A 427 -15.97 0.08 12.76
C TYR A 427 -17.43 0.03 13.19
N GLU A 428 -18.25 0.75 12.44
CA GLU A 428 -19.70 0.66 12.41
C GLU A 428 -20.15 0.57 10.96
N PHE A 429 -21.33 -0.03 10.76
CA PHE A 429 -21.88 -0.27 9.44
C PHE A 429 -23.30 0.29 9.42
N ILE A 430 -23.58 1.10 8.40
CA ILE A 430 -24.90 1.60 8.09
C ILE A 430 -25.40 0.75 6.93
N GLU A 431 -26.67 0.35 6.96
CA GLU A 431 -27.28 -0.36 5.84
C GLU A 431 -27.28 0.55 4.59
N GLU A 432 -27.08 -0.04 3.41
CA GLU A 432 -26.93 0.76 2.17
C GLU A 432 -28.17 1.63 1.91
N GLU A 433 -29.34 1.16 2.32
CA GLU A 433 -30.64 1.84 2.18
C GLU A 433 -30.78 3.06 3.10
N ASP A 434 -30.01 3.11 4.19
CA ASP A 434 -30.07 4.16 5.21
C ASP A 434 -28.99 5.24 5.03
N ILE A 435 -28.09 5.12 4.03
CA ILE A 435 -26.99 6.07 3.77
C ILE A 435 -27.46 7.53 3.56
N HIS A 436 -28.70 7.71 3.09
CA HIS A 436 -29.29 9.01 2.78
C HIS A 436 -30.35 9.48 3.78
N GLN A 437 -30.63 8.68 4.80
CA GLN A 437 -31.46 9.06 5.94
C GLN A 437 -30.61 9.81 6.96
#